data_AF-A0A7V8V7B4-F1
#
_entry.id   AF-A0A7V8V7B4-F1
#
_cell.length_a   1.000
_cell.length_b   1.000
_cell.length_c   1.000
_cell.angle_alpha   90.00
_cell.angle_beta   90.00
_cell.angle_gamma   90.00
#
_symmetry.space_group_name_H-M   'P 1'
#
loop_
_entity.id
_entity.type
_entity.pdbx_description
1 polymer ?
#
loop_
_entity_poly.entity_id
_entity_poly.type
_entity_poly.pdbx_seq_one_letter_code
_entity_poly.pdbx_strand_id
1 'polypeptide(L)'
;MMATLRAIVSIPLGVVLGMVMMVLLLTPCFLMYPLPSGIDVNDPGDAEAFGRHIASLPLTAFALVWLAHAGGSLSGAAFGRLIEGGQVWRESLAIGGLFTAMGIVNGISMAFPFWFVAIDLALYLPAAIIGGWGSDRILQIRQAASKSASAPSA
;
A
#
# COMPACT_ATOMS: atom_id res chain seq x y z
N MET A 1 9.82 22.94 15.21
CA MET A 1 9.85 21.66 15.96
C MET A 1 8.65 20.75 15.63
N MET A 2 7.39 21.23 15.69
CA MET A 2 6.20 20.40 15.41
C MET A 2 6.07 19.90 13.95
N ALA A 3 6.47 20.69 12.95
CA ALA A 3 6.41 20.29 11.53
C ALA A 3 7.36 19.13 11.20
N THR A 4 8.58 19.15 11.76
CA THR A 4 9.57 18.08 11.58
C THR A 4 9.11 16.78 12.24
N LEU A 5 8.51 16.86 13.44
CA LEU A 5 7.97 15.68 14.13
C LEU A 5 6.82 15.04 13.33
N ARG A 6 5.89 15.86 12.80
CA ARG A 6 4.81 15.38 11.93
C ARG A 6 5.33 14.66 10.70
N ALA A 7 6.39 15.18 10.07
CA ALA A 7 7.02 14.56 8.90
C ALA A 7 7.79 13.27 9.19
N ILE A 8 8.27 13.09 10.42
CA ILE A 8 8.92 11.84 10.83
C ILE A 8 7.87 10.78 11.16
N VAL A 9 6.75 11.19 11.77
CA VAL A 9 5.71 10.27 12.25
C VAL A 9 4.70 9.90 11.16
N SER A 10 4.51 10.74 10.14
CA SER A 10 3.63 10.50 8.99
C SER A 10 4.00 9.24 8.22
N ILE A 11 5.28 9.01 7.95
CA ILE A 11 5.76 7.83 7.20
C ILE A 11 5.43 6.52 7.93
N PRO A 12 5.84 6.28 9.20
CA PRO A 12 5.54 5.03 9.88
C PRO A 12 4.03 4.84 10.11
N LEU A 13 3.28 5.90 10.44
CA LEU A 13 1.83 5.78 10.56
C LEU A 13 1.16 5.48 9.20
N GLY A 14 1.63 6.11 8.13
CA GLY A 14 1.18 5.84 6.77
C GLY A 14 1.43 4.38 6.38
N VAL A 15 2.62 3.84 6.68
CA VAL A 15 2.93 2.43 6.44
C VAL A 15 2.00 1.52 7.24
N VAL A 16 1.81 1.76 8.54
CA VAL A 16 0.92 0.95 9.38
C VAL A 16 -0.52 0.97 8.85
N LEU A 17 -1.06 2.15 8.55
CA LEU A 17 -2.41 2.28 8.01
C LEU A 17 -2.54 1.63 6.62
N GLY A 18 -1.50 1.76 5.79
CA GLY A 18 -1.43 1.08 4.50
C GLY A 18 -1.44 -0.44 4.65
N MET A 19 -0.71 -0.98 5.62
CA MET A 19 -0.71 -2.42 5.92
C MET A 19 -2.07 -2.91 6.40
N VAL A 20 -2.72 -2.17 7.29
CA VAL A 20 -4.09 -2.48 7.72
C VAL A 20 -5.02 -2.54 6.51
N MET A 21 -4.95 -1.54 5.63
CA MET A 21 -5.78 -1.50 4.43
C MET A 21 -5.46 -2.66 3.47
N MET A 22 -4.18 -2.99 3.30
CA MET A 22 -3.74 -4.13 2.50
C MET A 22 -4.37 -5.43 2.99
N VAL A 23 -4.30 -5.70 4.30
CA VAL A 23 -4.86 -6.92 4.91
C VAL A 23 -6.39 -6.96 4.74
N LEU A 24 -7.07 -5.83 4.92
CA LEU A 24 -8.52 -5.74 4.69
C LEU A 24 -8.87 -6.06 3.23
N LEU A 25 -8.14 -5.51 2.27
CA LEU A 25 -8.34 -5.76 0.85
C LEU A 25 -7.96 -7.19 0.42
N LEU A 26 -7.09 -7.85 1.17
CA LEU A 26 -6.68 -9.24 0.92
C LEU A 26 -7.71 -10.26 1.43
N THR A 27 -8.60 -9.85 2.35
CA THR A 27 -9.60 -10.73 2.97
C THR A 27 -10.46 -11.49 1.95
N PRO A 28 -11.01 -10.87 0.88
CA PRO A 28 -11.74 -11.60 -0.15
C PRO A 28 -10.91 -12.69 -0.84
N CYS A 29 -9.61 -12.46 -1.05
CA CYS A 29 -8.72 -13.45 -1.64
C CYS A 29 -8.62 -14.69 -0.77
N PHE A 30 -8.42 -14.53 0.55
CA PHE A 30 -8.34 -15.65 1.48
C PHE A 30 -9.65 -16.42 1.64
N LEU A 31 -10.79 -15.74 1.50
CA LEU A 31 -12.11 -16.38 1.56
C LEU A 31 -12.41 -17.18 0.29
N MET A 32 -12.02 -16.66 -0.88
CA MET A 32 -12.28 -17.31 -2.18
C MET A 32 -11.26 -18.41 -2.51
N TYR A 33 -10.01 -18.22 -2.11
CA TYR A 33 -8.88 -19.09 -2.42
C TYR A 33 -8.15 -19.45 -1.12
N PRO A 34 -8.78 -20.24 -0.23
CA PRO A 34 -8.16 -20.60 1.03
C PRO A 34 -6.96 -21.51 0.81
N LEU A 35 -5.98 -21.38 1.70
CA LEU A 35 -4.81 -22.24 1.70
C LEU A 35 -5.24 -23.70 2.02
N PRO A 36 -4.70 -24.71 1.32
CA PRO A 36 -4.95 -26.11 1.63
C PRO A 36 -4.59 -26.47 3.07
N SER A 37 -5.34 -27.41 3.66
CA SER A 37 -5.08 -27.88 5.02
C SER A 37 -3.68 -28.48 5.14
N GLY A 38 -2.95 -28.07 6.18
CA GLY A 38 -1.64 -28.65 6.50
C GLY A 38 -0.46 -28.03 5.77
N ILE A 39 -0.66 -26.90 5.06
CA ILE A 39 0.44 -26.06 4.55
C ILE A 39 0.66 -24.91 5.53
N ASP A 40 1.86 -24.80 6.09
CA ASP A 40 2.33 -23.61 6.82
C ASP A 40 3.23 -22.77 5.93
N VAL A 41 2.80 -21.54 5.61
CA VAL A 41 3.57 -20.58 4.79
C VAL A 41 4.86 -20.11 5.46
N ASN A 42 5.03 -20.36 6.76
CA ASN A 42 6.25 -20.04 7.51
C ASN A 42 7.18 -21.24 7.66
N ASP A 43 6.75 -22.45 7.27
CA ASP A 43 7.60 -23.64 7.28
C ASP A 43 8.30 -23.79 5.91
N PRO A 44 9.65 -23.71 5.86
CA PRO A 44 10.40 -23.95 4.63
C PRO A 44 10.14 -25.34 4.01
N GLY A 45 9.73 -26.34 4.82
CA GLY A 45 9.37 -27.67 4.36
C GLY A 45 8.13 -27.70 3.45
N ASP A 46 7.25 -26.70 3.58
CA ASP A 46 6.00 -26.61 2.84
C ASP A 46 6.08 -25.70 1.60
N ALA A 47 7.24 -25.09 1.34
CA ALA A 47 7.43 -24.12 0.25
C ALA A 47 7.06 -24.68 -1.13
N GLU A 48 7.35 -25.95 -1.40
CA GLU A 48 7.00 -26.59 -2.67
C GLU A 48 5.47 -26.82 -2.81
N ALA A 49 4.83 -27.25 -1.73
CA ALA A 49 3.38 -27.44 -1.69
C ALA A 49 2.65 -26.10 -1.85
N PHE A 50 3.16 -25.05 -1.20
CA PHE A 50 2.68 -23.68 -1.37
C PHE A 50 2.85 -23.21 -2.82
N GLY A 51 4.03 -23.39 -3.43
CA GLY A 51 4.28 -23.04 -4.82
C GLY A 51 3.32 -23.73 -5.80
N ARG A 52 3.04 -25.03 -5.60
CA ARG A 52 2.05 -25.77 -6.39
C ARG A 52 0.63 -25.23 -6.22
N HIS A 53 0.24 -24.86 -5.00
CA HIS A 53 -1.05 -24.22 -4.76
C HIS A 53 -1.15 -22.89 -5.51
N ILE A 54 -0.16 -22.01 -5.39
CA ILE A 54 -0.12 -20.73 -6.11
C ILE A 54 -0.21 -20.94 -7.62
N ALA A 55 0.52 -21.91 -8.18
CA ALA A 55 0.48 -22.21 -9.62
C ALA A 55 -0.90 -22.72 -10.09
N SER A 56 -1.72 -23.27 -9.19
CA SER A 56 -3.08 -23.73 -9.49
C SER A 56 -4.13 -22.61 -9.44
N LEU A 57 -3.79 -21.44 -8.88
CA LEU A 57 -4.75 -20.35 -8.70
C LEU A 57 -5.11 -19.69 -10.03
N PRO A 58 -6.38 -19.27 -10.19
CA PRO A 58 -6.79 -18.50 -11.35
C PRO A 58 -6.21 -17.08 -11.30
N LEU A 59 -6.16 -16.41 -12.46
CA LEU A 59 -5.71 -15.02 -12.59
C LEU A 59 -6.44 -14.06 -11.63
N THR A 60 -7.70 -14.35 -11.31
CA THR A 60 -8.52 -13.58 -10.37
C THR A 60 -7.94 -13.54 -8.96
N ALA A 61 -7.27 -14.60 -8.49
CA ALA A 61 -6.60 -14.58 -7.18
C ALA A 61 -5.45 -13.56 -7.18
N PHE A 62 -4.59 -13.60 -8.21
CA PHE A 62 -3.49 -12.66 -8.37
C PHE A 62 -3.95 -11.21 -8.51
N ALA A 63 -5.06 -10.98 -9.23
CA ALA A 63 -5.65 -9.65 -9.36
C ALA A 63 -6.13 -9.07 -8.03
N LEU A 64 -6.69 -9.90 -7.15
CA LEU A 64 -7.08 -9.47 -5.79
C LEU A 64 -5.86 -9.12 -4.94
N VAL A 65 -4.77 -9.89 -5.05
CA VAL A 65 -3.52 -9.60 -4.34
C VAL A 65 -2.91 -8.29 -4.83
N TRP A 66 -2.82 -8.08 -6.14
CA TRP A 66 -2.35 -6.81 -6.71
C TRP A 66 -3.20 -5.62 -6.26
N LEU A 67 -4.53 -5.77 -6.24
CA LEU A 67 -5.43 -4.73 -5.76
C LEU A 67 -5.18 -4.43 -4.28
N ALA A 68 -4.97 -5.46 -3.46
CA ALA A 68 -4.67 -5.29 -2.04
C ALA A 68 -3.32 -4.61 -1.81
N HIS A 69 -2.27 -5.03 -2.51
CA HIS A 69 -0.92 -4.48 -2.44
C HIS A 69 -0.87 -3.01 -2.91
N ALA A 70 -1.43 -2.73 -4.09
CA ALA A 70 -1.56 -1.37 -4.61
C ALA A 70 -2.43 -0.51 -3.70
N GLY A 71 -3.57 -1.03 -3.24
CA GLY A 71 -4.50 -0.33 -2.35
C GLY A 71 -3.89 0.00 -0.99
N GLY A 72 -3.06 -0.88 -0.45
CA GLY A 72 -2.27 -0.64 0.76
C GLY A 72 -1.28 0.50 0.59
N SER A 73 -0.50 0.48 -0.49
CA SER A 73 0.48 1.52 -0.80
C SER A 73 -0.17 2.89 -1.07
N LEU A 74 -1.26 2.88 -1.84
CA LEU A 74 -2.09 4.06 -2.11
C LEU A 74 -2.62 4.66 -0.81
N SER A 75 -3.27 3.84 0.02
CA SER A 75 -3.88 4.31 1.27
C SER A 75 -2.82 4.79 2.25
N GLY A 76 -1.69 4.08 2.35
CA GLY A 76 -0.59 4.49 3.21
C GLY A 76 -0.04 5.86 2.84
N ALA A 77 0.23 6.10 1.56
CA ALA A 77 0.67 7.42 1.08
C ALA A 77 -0.40 8.50 1.25
N ALA A 78 -1.67 8.17 1.01
CA ALA A 78 -2.79 9.07 1.23
C ALA A 78 -2.88 9.51 2.69
N PHE A 79 -2.77 8.58 3.66
CA PHE A 79 -2.78 8.89 5.09
C PHE A 79 -1.52 9.62 5.54
N GLY A 80 -0.33 9.19 5.09
CA GLY A 80 0.94 9.87 5.37
C GLY A 80 0.88 11.35 4.97
N ARG A 81 0.34 11.64 3.77
CA ARG A 81 0.12 13.01 3.30
C ARG A 81 -0.80 13.83 4.19
N LEU A 82 -1.90 13.23 4.67
CA LEU A 82 -2.85 13.89 5.57
C LEU A 82 -2.22 14.21 6.93
N ILE A 83 -1.29 13.37 7.39
CA ILE A 83 -0.58 13.52 8.67
C ILE A 83 0.58 14.52 8.57
N GLU A 84 1.42 14.50 7.52
CA GLU A 84 2.59 15.39 7.41
C GLU A 84 2.12 16.85 7.28
N GLY A 85 1.22 17.12 6.32
CA GLY A 85 0.87 18.50 5.94
C GLY A 85 1.92 19.20 5.08
N GLY A 86 3.02 18.52 4.73
CA GLY A 86 4.19 19.03 4.02
C GLY A 86 4.16 18.79 2.50
N GLN A 87 5.30 18.39 1.94
CA GLN A 87 5.46 18.19 0.49
C GLN A 87 5.03 16.78 0.08
N VAL A 88 3.96 16.69 -0.71
CA VAL A 88 3.34 15.42 -1.14
C VAL A 88 4.31 14.39 -1.71
N TRP A 89 5.30 14.84 -2.45
CA TRP A 89 6.24 13.97 -3.13
C TRP A 89 7.12 13.17 -2.19
N ARG A 90 7.58 13.77 -1.09
CA ARG A 90 8.51 13.12 -0.16
C ARG A 90 7.84 11.94 0.54
N GLU A 91 6.64 12.14 1.05
CA GLU A 91 5.84 11.09 1.70
C GLU A 91 5.47 9.98 0.72
N SER A 92 4.98 10.34 -0.46
CA SER A 92 4.52 9.37 -1.45
C SER A 92 5.65 8.45 -1.92
N LEU A 93 6.82 9.04 -2.19
CA LEU A 93 8.00 8.27 -2.62
C LEU A 93 8.57 7.43 -1.47
N ALA A 94 8.62 7.96 -0.24
CA ALA A 94 9.11 7.21 0.91
C ALA A 94 8.22 5.99 1.20
N ILE A 95 6.90 6.20 1.30
CA ILE A 95 5.95 5.12 1.61
C ILE A 95 5.87 4.13 0.45
N GLY A 96 5.77 4.61 -0.80
CA GLY A 96 5.79 3.74 -1.99
C GLY A 96 7.07 2.93 -2.11
N GLY A 97 8.22 3.54 -1.80
CA GLY A 97 9.51 2.85 -1.76
C GLY A 97 9.58 1.78 -0.68
N LEU A 98 9.05 2.05 0.53
CA LEU A 98 8.96 1.06 1.59
C LEU A 98 8.07 -0.13 1.20
N PHE A 99 6.89 0.13 0.63
CA PHE A 99 6.01 -0.92 0.10
C PHE A 99 6.69 -1.75 -1.00
N THR A 100 7.42 -1.09 -1.90
CA THR A 100 8.19 -1.78 -2.94
C THR A 100 9.27 -2.66 -2.32
N ALA A 101 10.02 -2.18 -1.33
CA ALA A 101 11.04 -2.96 -0.64
C ALA A 101 10.44 -4.18 0.08
N MET A 102 9.30 -4.01 0.76
CA MET A 102 8.58 -5.10 1.40
C MET A 102 8.05 -6.12 0.38
N GLY A 103 7.55 -5.64 -0.77
CA GLY A 103 7.14 -6.49 -1.88
C GLY A 103 8.30 -7.30 -2.47
N ILE A 104 9.50 -6.72 -2.58
CA ILE A 104 10.71 -7.44 -3.02
C ILE A 104 11.03 -8.56 -2.03
N VAL A 105 11.06 -8.24 -0.73
CA VAL A 105 11.33 -9.23 0.33
C VAL A 105 10.28 -10.35 0.26
N ASN A 106 9.01 -10.01 0.14
CA ASN A 106 7.93 -10.99 0.03
C ASN A 106 8.05 -11.88 -1.22
N GLY A 107 8.35 -11.27 -2.38
CA GLY A 107 8.53 -12.00 -3.64
C GLY A 107 9.69 -12.99 -3.62
N ILE A 108 10.78 -12.66 -2.92
CA ILE A 108 11.93 -13.55 -2.72
C ILE A 108 11.57 -14.68 -1.74
N SER A 109 10.92 -14.35 -0.63
CA SER A 109 10.62 -15.33 0.43
C SER A 109 9.59 -16.38 0.02
N MET A 110 8.59 -15.99 -0.77
CA MET A 110 7.44 -16.85 -1.10
C MET A 110 7.55 -17.59 -2.45
N ALA A 111 8.68 -17.44 -3.15
CA ALA A 111 8.95 -18.08 -4.45
C ALA A 111 7.80 -17.93 -5.48
N PHE A 112 7.14 -16.76 -5.50
CA PHE A 112 6.05 -16.50 -6.42
C PHE A 112 6.51 -16.51 -7.89
N PRO A 113 5.59 -16.75 -8.86
CA PRO A 113 5.92 -16.64 -10.27
C PRO A 113 6.50 -15.27 -10.61
N PHE A 114 7.58 -15.24 -11.40
CA PHE A 114 8.30 -14.00 -11.71
C PHE A 114 7.40 -12.91 -12.32
N TRP A 115 6.50 -13.28 -13.22
CA TRP A 115 5.57 -12.34 -13.85
C TRP A 115 4.65 -11.66 -12.82
N PHE A 116 4.25 -12.39 -11.78
CA PHE A 116 3.39 -11.86 -10.72
C PHE A 116 4.15 -10.81 -9.91
N VAL A 117 5.37 -11.16 -9.47
CA VAL A 117 6.24 -10.25 -8.71
C VAL A 117 6.57 -9.01 -9.52
N ALA A 118 6.88 -9.14 -10.81
CA ALA A 118 7.22 -8.01 -11.67
C ALA A 118 6.05 -7.01 -11.79
N ILE A 119 4.83 -7.50 -11.99
CA ILE A 119 3.63 -6.65 -12.06
C ILE A 119 3.36 -6.01 -10.70
N ASP A 120 3.43 -6.79 -9.62
CA ASP A 120 3.17 -6.32 -8.27
C ASP A 120 4.12 -5.18 -7.86
N LEU A 121 5.41 -5.35 -8.11
CA LEU A 121 6.42 -4.32 -7.86
C LEU A 121 6.19 -3.04 -8.66
N ALA A 122 5.72 -3.17 -9.90
CA ALA A 122 5.41 -2.03 -10.76
C ALA A 122 4.19 -1.22 -10.27
N LEU A 123 3.34 -1.79 -9.41
CA LEU A 123 2.11 -1.14 -8.93
C LEU A 123 2.31 -0.29 -7.67
N TYR A 124 3.23 -0.67 -6.77
CA TYR A 124 3.38 0.04 -5.49
C TYR A 124 3.67 1.53 -5.64
N LEU A 125 4.68 1.89 -6.44
CA LEU A 125 5.11 3.28 -6.55
C LEU A 125 4.07 4.18 -7.24
N PRO A 126 3.47 3.80 -8.40
CA PRO A 126 2.38 4.56 -8.98
C PRO A 126 1.18 4.70 -8.03
N ALA A 127 0.81 3.64 -7.31
CA ALA A 127 -0.30 3.66 -6.38
C ALA A 127 -0.06 4.65 -5.22
N ALA A 128 1.14 4.65 -4.64
CA ALA A 128 1.53 5.61 -3.61
C ALA A 128 1.47 7.07 -4.11
N ILE A 129 1.98 7.33 -5.32
CA ILE A 129 1.94 8.67 -5.93
C ILE A 129 0.48 9.14 -6.10
N ILE A 130 -0.39 8.29 -6.65
CA ILE A 130 -1.81 8.59 -6.82
C ILE A 130 -2.48 8.90 -5.47
N GLY A 131 -2.22 8.08 -4.46
CA GLY A 131 -2.78 8.27 -3.12
C GLY A 131 -2.35 9.59 -2.47
N GLY A 132 -1.06 9.88 -2.50
CA GLY A 132 -0.54 11.13 -1.96
C GLY A 132 -1.05 12.36 -2.71
N TRP A 133 -1.03 12.34 -4.04
CA TRP A 133 -1.55 13.43 -4.88
C TRP A 133 -3.04 13.68 -4.67
N GLY A 134 -3.85 12.62 -4.60
CA GLY A 134 -5.28 12.73 -4.34
C GLY A 134 -5.56 13.44 -3.01
N SER A 135 -4.87 13.02 -1.94
CA SER A 135 -4.97 13.66 -0.62
C SER A 135 -4.48 15.12 -0.64
N ASP A 136 -3.38 15.40 -1.34
CA ASP A 136 -2.85 16.76 -1.47
C ASP A 136 -3.85 17.70 -2.12
N ARG A 137 -4.50 17.25 -3.20
CA ARG A 137 -5.52 18.04 -3.89
C ARG A 137 -6.71 18.37 -3.00
N ILE A 138 -7.16 17.41 -2.19
CA ILE A 138 -8.24 17.62 -1.21
C ILE A 138 -7.83 18.68 -0.19
N LEU A 139 -6.61 18.62 0.34
CA LEU A 139 -6.11 19.60 1.31
C LEU A 139 -6.05 21.02 0.72
N GLN A 140 -5.57 21.16 -0.52
CA GLN A 140 -5.52 22.45 -1.21
C GLN A 140 -6.92 23.07 -1.38
N ILE A 141 -7.91 22.27 -1.79
CA ILE A 141 -9.30 22.73 -1.96
C ILE A 141 -9.85 23.24 -0.62
N ARG A 142 -9.62 22.50 0.47
CA ARG A 142 -10.08 22.90 1.81
C ARG A 142 -9.42 24.20 2.30
N GLN A 143 -8.13 24.36 2.05
CA GLN A 143 -7.41 25.58 2.40
C GLN A 143 -7.92 26.80 1.60
N ALA A 144 -8.21 26.62 0.31
CA ALA A 144 -8.78 27.69 -0.52
C ALA A 144 -10.16 28.13 -0.02
N ALA A 145 -11.05 27.17 0.28
CA ALA A 145 -12.39 27.45 0.81
C ALA A 145 -12.36 28.14 2.19
N SER A 146 -11.42 27.74 3.06
CA SER A 146 -11.24 28.39 4.37
C SER A 146 -10.77 29.85 4.23
N LYS A 147 -9.87 30.14 3.28
CA LYS A 147 -9.37 31.50 3.04
C LYS A 147 -10.46 32.42 2.49
N SER A 148 -11.32 31.93 1.58
CA SER A 148 -12.44 32.71 1.07
C SER A 148 -13.48 33.03 2.14
N ALA A 149 -13.74 32.10 3.07
CA ALA A 149 -14.69 32.32 4.16
C ALA A 149 -14.20 33.31 5.23
N SER A 150 -12.88 33.47 5.39
CA SER A 150 -12.29 34.40 6.34
C SER A 150 -12.00 35.80 5.77
N ALA A 151 -12.24 36.02 4.47
CA ALA A 151 -12.02 37.33 3.86
C ALA A 151 -13.13 38.32 4.31
N PRO A 152 -12.79 39.54 4.76
CA PRO A 152 -13.80 40.52 5.15
C PRO A 152 -14.71 40.84 3.95
N SER A 153 -16.03 40.91 4.19
CA SER A 153 -16.99 41.33 3.18
C SER A 153 -16.68 42.76 2.76
N ALA A 154 -16.28 42.94 1.50
CA ALA A 154 -16.06 44.24 0.88
C ALA A 154 -17.38 45.02 0.73
#